data_AF-A0A397VZ20-F1
#
_entry.id   AF-A0A397VZ20-F1
#
_cell.length_a   1.000
_cell.length_b   1.000
_cell.length_c   1.000
_cell.angle_alpha   90.00
_cell.angle_beta   90.00
_cell.angle_gamma   90.00
#
_symmetry.space_group_name_H-M   'P 1'
#
loop_
_entity.id
_entity.type
_entity.pdbx_description
1 polymer ?
#
loop_
_entity_poly.entity_id
_entity_poly.type
_entity_poly.pdbx_seq_one_letter_code
_entity_poly.pdbx_strand_id
1 'polypeptide(L)'
;MNCYKGFFSFLNFAGDTKLIPREYLYSNPNGSSPKISPNGKHLAFLASRNEVINIFICRNSYDVDKAEIITRETHGIAEYCWTYNNDILYSSDKDGNEDHLNRAVS
;
A
#
# COMPACT_ATOMS: atom_id res chain seq x y z
N MET A 1 55.01 -18.24 22.29
CA MET A 1 54.63 -17.92 23.68
C MET A 1 55.07 -16.49 23.95
N ASN A 2 54.13 -15.54 24.03
CA ASN A 2 54.20 -14.30 24.83
C ASN A 2 52.94 -13.46 24.56
N CYS A 3 52.09 -13.44 25.58
CA CYS A 3 50.92 -12.59 25.79
C CYS A 3 51.38 -11.17 26.14
N TYR A 4 50.61 -10.11 25.83
CA TYR A 4 50.32 -8.98 26.75
C TYR A 4 49.32 -7.95 26.14
N LYS A 5 48.13 -7.90 26.75
CA LYS A 5 47.31 -6.74 27.19
C LYS A 5 46.91 -5.61 26.20
N GLY A 6 45.65 -5.64 25.79
CA GLY A 6 44.56 -4.74 26.25
C GLY A 6 44.67 -3.23 26.04
N PHE A 7 43.86 -2.71 25.10
CA PHE A 7 43.29 -1.35 25.15
C PHE A 7 41.97 -1.36 24.35
N PHE A 8 40.82 -1.57 25.01
CA PHE A 8 39.52 -1.40 24.38
C PHE A 8 39.18 0.09 24.41
N SER A 9 39.40 0.80 23.30
CA SER A 9 38.74 2.10 23.09
C SER A 9 37.28 1.83 22.81
N PHE A 10 36.38 2.24 23.70
CA PHE A 10 34.97 2.36 23.36
C PHE A 10 34.83 3.48 22.32
N LEU A 11 34.61 3.13 21.04
CA LEU A 11 34.08 4.10 20.09
C LEU A 11 32.67 4.46 20.55
N ASN A 12 32.46 5.73 20.86
CA ASN A 12 31.11 6.31 20.93
C ASN A 12 30.52 6.26 19.52
N PHE A 13 29.64 5.28 19.25
CA PHE A 13 28.78 5.32 18.08
C PHE A 13 27.55 6.18 18.40
N ALA A 14 27.74 7.50 18.42
CA ALA A 14 26.62 8.42 18.22
C ALA A 14 26.27 8.35 16.73
N GLY A 15 25.62 7.24 16.34
CA GLY A 15 25.12 7.07 14.99
C GLY A 15 24.12 8.18 14.71
N ASP A 16 24.39 8.97 13.67
CA ASP A 16 23.45 9.91 13.09
C ASP A 16 22.19 9.15 12.69
N THR A 17 21.22 9.10 13.60
CA THR A 17 19.95 8.41 13.38
C THR A 17 19.16 9.25 12.39
N LYS A 18 19.29 8.91 11.11
CA LYS A 18 18.52 9.49 10.02
C LYS A 18 17.03 9.45 10.38
N LEU A 19 16.49 10.60 10.78
CA LEU A 19 15.09 10.73 11.16
C LEU A 19 14.22 10.59 9.90
N ILE A 20 13.10 9.88 10.02
CA ILE A 20 12.06 9.85 8.99
C ILE A 20 11.51 11.29 8.89
N PRO A 21 11.54 11.94 7.70
CA PRO A 21 11.04 13.30 7.59
C PRO A 21 9.54 13.34 7.93
N ARG A 22 9.11 14.34 8.70
CA ARG A 22 7.72 14.45 9.20
C ARG A 22 6.68 14.33 8.08
N GLU A 23 7.00 14.85 6.90
CA GLU A 23 6.12 14.83 5.73
C GLU A 23 5.73 13.41 5.32
N TYR A 24 6.60 12.41 5.49
CA TYR A 24 6.29 11.01 5.20
C TYR A 24 5.35 10.37 6.24
N LEU A 25 5.29 10.91 7.45
CA LEU A 25 4.37 10.43 8.49
C LEU A 25 2.95 10.98 8.32
N TYR A 26 2.80 12.10 7.61
CA TYR A 26 1.52 12.79 7.42
C TYR A 26 1.04 12.82 5.96
N SER A 27 1.83 12.30 5.01
CA SER A 27 1.40 12.17 3.62
C SER A 27 0.37 11.06 3.48
N ASN A 28 -0.57 11.21 2.53
CA ASN A 28 -1.42 10.09 2.14
C ASN A 28 -0.53 8.96 1.60
N PRO A 29 -0.75 7.70 2.01
CA PRO A 29 0.08 6.60 1.56
C PRO A 29 -0.02 6.47 0.03
N ASN A 30 1.15 6.31 -0.63
CA ASN A 30 1.23 6.03 -2.06
C ASN A 30 0.55 4.70 -2.45
N GLY A 31 0.22 3.87 -1.46
CA GLY A 31 -0.61 2.68 -1.57
C GLY A 31 -0.83 2.01 -0.21
N SER A 32 -1.99 1.38 -0.01
CA SER A 32 -2.32 0.58 1.18
C SER A 32 -3.14 -0.66 0.79
N SER A 33 -3.29 -1.60 1.73
CA SER A 33 -4.07 -2.84 1.54
C SER A 33 -3.72 -3.62 0.24
N PRO A 34 -2.44 -3.94 -0.03
CA PRO A 34 -2.07 -4.66 -1.25
C PRO A 34 -2.60 -6.10 -1.22
N LYS A 35 -3.20 -6.56 -2.33
CA LYS A 35 -3.68 -7.93 -2.49
C LYS A 35 -3.38 -8.45 -3.89
N ILE A 36 -2.83 -9.66 -3.98
CA ILE A 36 -2.58 -10.35 -5.24
C ILE A 36 -3.83 -11.12 -5.66
N SER A 37 -4.16 -11.12 -6.95
CA SER A 37 -5.27 -11.91 -7.49
C SER A 37 -5.05 -13.42 -7.29
N PRO A 38 -6.11 -14.25 -7.21
CA PRO A 38 -5.96 -15.70 -7.03
C PRO A 38 -5.06 -16.38 -8.07
N ASN A 39 -5.05 -15.88 -9.31
CA ASN A 39 -4.19 -16.40 -10.38
C ASN A 39 -2.73 -15.88 -10.33
N GLY A 40 -2.39 -15.00 -9.37
CA GLY A 40 -1.05 -14.44 -9.18
C GLY A 40 -0.63 -13.34 -10.17
N LYS A 41 -1.45 -13.02 -11.17
CA LYS A 41 -1.06 -12.13 -12.29
C LYS A 41 -1.24 -10.65 -11.98
N HIS A 42 -2.14 -10.31 -11.08
CA HIS A 42 -2.51 -8.92 -10.81
C HIS A 42 -2.24 -8.55 -9.35
N LEU A 43 -1.85 -7.31 -9.13
CA LEU A 43 -1.78 -6.70 -7.80
C LEU A 43 -2.80 -5.57 -7.75
N ALA A 44 -3.67 -5.58 -6.76
CA ALA A 44 -4.52 -4.43 -6.44
C ALA A 44 -4.07 -3.80 -5.13
N PHE A 45 -4.37 -2.52 -4.97
CA PHE A 45 -4.14 -1.76 -3.74
C PHE A 45 -5.02 -0.50 -3.71
N LEU A 46 -5.17 0.08 -2.54
CA LEU A 46 -5.86 1.35 -2.34
C LEU A 46 -4.84 2.49 -2.45
N ALA A 47 -5.14 3.53 -3.21
CA ALA A 47 -4.33 4.75 -3.26
C ALA A 47 -5.20 5.99 -3.50
N SER A 48 -4.67 7.16 -3.15
CA SER A 48 -5.40 8.41 -3.28
C SER A 48 -5.32 8.97 -4.70
N ARG A 49 -6.48 9.35 -5.26
CA ARG A 49 -6.58 10.22 -6.43
C ARG A 49 -7.40 11.44 -6.04
N ASN A 50 -6.78 12.63 -6.12
CA ASN A 50 -7.41 13.88 -5.69
C ASN A 50 -7.97 13.78 -4.26
N GLU A 51 -7.15 13.28 -3.32
CA GLU A 51 -7.50 13.11 -1.91
C GLU A 51 -8.53 12.01 -1.60
N VAL A 52 -9.18 11.43 -2.61
CA VAL A 52 -10.14 10.32 -2.44
C VAL A 52 -9.48 8.97 -2.73
N ILE A 53 -9.60 8.04 -1.76
CA ILE A 53 -9.07 6.67 -1.89
C ILE A 53 -9.86 5.88 -2.94
N ASN A 54 -9.14 5.30 -3.89
CA ASN A 54 -9.65 4.48 -4.97
C ASN A 54 -8.80 3.21 -5.14
N ILE A 55 -9.30 2.25 -5.91
CA ILE A 55 -8.59 1.01 -6.20
C ILE A 55 -7.73 1.20 -7.45
N PHE A 56 -6.47 0.80 -7.33
CA PHE A 56 -5.49 0.73 -8.40
C PHE A 56 -5.15 -0.72 -8.68
N ILE A 57 -4.86 -1.04 -9.94
CA ILE A 57 -4.45 -2.38 -10.39
C ILE A 57 -3.16 -2.32 -11.20
N CYS A 58 -2.25 -3.24 -10.90
CA CYS A 58 -1.13 -3.59 -11.77
C CYS A 58 -1.50 -4.86 -12.51
N ARG A 59 -1.65 -4.78 -13.84
CA ARG A 59 -1.95 -5.97 -14.65
C ARG A 59 -0.80 -6.98 -14.69
N ASN A 60 0.40 -6.55 -14.35
CA ASN A 60 1.54 -7.39 -14.01
C ASN A 60 1.86 -7.16 -12.53
N SER A 61 1.74 -8.19 -11.70
CA SER A 61 1.96 -8.12 -10.24
C SER A 61 3.37 -7.71 -9.84
N TYR A 62 4.34 -7.76 -10.75
CA TYR A 62 5.73 -7.35 -10.52
C TYR A 62 6.05 -5.91 -10.96
N ASP A 63 5.11 -5.21 -11.61
CA ASP A 63 5.35 -3.90 -12.25
C ASP A 63 4.43 -2.84 -11.63
N VAL A 64 4.74 -2.44 -10.40
CA VAL A 64 3.88 -1.53 -9.59
C VAL A 64 3.82 -0.12 -10.19
N ASP A 65 4.87 0.31 -10.89
CA ASP A 65 4.94 1.63 -11.51
C ASP A 65 3.94 1.80 -12.67
N LYS A 66 3.36 0.69 -13.17
CA LYS A 66 2.32 0.68 -14.21
C LYS A 66 0.90 0.51 -13.64
N ALA A 67 0.70 0.83 -12.36
CA ALA A 67 -0.62 0.78 -11.76
C ALA A 67 -1.59 1.75 -12.46
N GLU A 68 -2.80 1.27 -12.72
CA GLU A 68 -3.90 2.05 -13.29
C GLU A 68 -5.04 2.14 -12.29
N ILE A 69 -5.69 3.30 -12.20
CA ILE A 69 -6.91 3.46 -11.40
C ILE A 69 -8.10 2.80 -12.10
N ILE A 70 -8.85 1.96 -11.37
CA ILE A 70 -10.01 1.24 -11.92
C ILE A 70 -11.36 1.71 -11.36
N THR A 71 -11.36 2.46 -10.26
CA THR A 71 -12.56 3.09 -9.69
C THR A 71 -12.49 4.61 -9.77
N ARG A 72 -13.64 5.29 -9.68
CA ARG A 72 -13.71 6.76 -9.68
C ARG A 72 -14.71 7.23 -8.63
N GLU A 73 -14.54 6.75 -7.41
CA GLU A 73 -15.40 7.10 -6.29
C GLU A 73 -15.12 8.52 -5.81
N THR A 74 -16.17 9.17 -5.30
CA THR A 74 -16.12 10.49 -4.66
C THR A 74 -16.03 10.39 -3.14
N HIS A 75 -16.45 9.25 -2.58
CA HIS A 75 -16.22 8.84 -1.20
C HIS A 75 -15.11 7.79 -1.18
N GLY A 76 -14.22 7.84 -0.17
CA GLY A 76 -13.07 6.95 -0.13
C GLY A 76 -13.48 5.49 0.04
N ILE A 77 -12.93 4.59 -0.78
CA ILE A 77 -13.09 3.15 -0.59
C ILE A 77 -12.29 2.72 0.63
N ALA A 78 -12.96 2.16 1.64
CA ALA A 78 -12.31 1.65 2.84
C ALA A 78 -11.69 0.26 2.63
N GLU A 79 -12.40 -0.63 1.94
CA GLU A 79 -12.02 -2.04 1.80
C GLU A 79 -12.40 -2.61 0.43
N TYR A 80 -11.62 -3.60 0.00
CA TYR A 80 -11.89 -4.41 -1.18
C TYR A 80 -11.33 -5.83 -1.02
N CYS A 81 -11.78 -6.77 -1.84
CA CYS A 81 -11.25 -8.12 -1.93
C CYS A 81 -11.25 -8.64 -3.37
N TRP A 82 -10.47 -9.69 -3.61
CA TRP A 82 -10.53 -10.47 -4.84
C TRP A 82 -11.56 -11.59 -4.69
N THR A 83 -12.36 -11.81 -5.73
CA THR A 83 -13.14 -13.04 -5.88
C THR A 83 -12.24 -14.17 -6.38
N TYR A 84 -12.71 -15.42 -6.28
CA TYR A 84 -12.01 -16.58 -6.83
C TYR A 84 -11.78 -16.50 -8.35
N ASN A 85 -12.65 -15.77 -9.08
CA ASN A 85 -12.56 -15.62 -10.53
C ASN A 85 -11.64 -14.49 -10.98
N ASN A 86 -10.91 -13.84 -10.06
CA ASN A 86 -10.05 -12.68 -10.30
C ASN A 86 -10.80 -11.38 -10.60
N ASP A 87 -12.05 -11.25 -10.17
CA ASP A 87 -12.74 -9.96 -10.13
C ASP A 87 -12.49 -9.27 -8.78
N ILE A 88 -12.60 -7.95 -8.74
CA ILE A 88 -12.54 -7.17 -7.49
C ILE A 88 -13.94 -6.84 -6.98
N LEU A 89 -14.18 -7.05 -5.69
CA LEU A 89 -15.36 -6.55 -4.97
C LEU A 89 -14.93 -5.49 -3.96
N TYR A 90 -15.73 -4.44 -3.82
CA TYR A 90 -15.52 -3.39 -2.84
C TYR A 90 -16.85 -2.81 -2.39
N SER A 91 -16.86 -2.20 -1.20
CA SER A 91 -17.98 -1.43 -0.71
C SER A 91 -17.70 0.06 -0.94
N SER A 92 -18.71 0.80 -1.41
CA SER A 92 -18.70 2.25 -1.50
C SER A 92 -20.08 2.74 -1.07
N ASP A 93 -20.11 3.83 -0.32
CA ASP A 93 -21.36 4.49 0.05
C ASP A 93 -21.72 5.53 -1.01
N LYS A 94 -22.96 5.49 -1.48
CA LYS A 94 -23.48 6.51 -2.38
C LYS A 94 -24.36 7.47 -1.60
N ASP A 95 -23.82 8.63 -1.25
CA ASP A 95 -24.56 9.70 -0.55
C ASP A 95 -25.24 9.24 0.75
N GLY A 96 -24.66 8.25 1.45
CA GLY A 96 -25.15 7.77 2.75
C GLY A 96 -26.35 6.82 2.67
N ASN A 97 -26.68 6.26 1.51
CA ASN A 97 -27.50 5.04 1.45
C ASN A 97 -26.57 3.81 1.48
N GLU A 98 -26.84 2.85 2.36
CA GLU A 98 -26.06 1.60 2.50
C GLU A 98 -26.33 0.63 1.33
N ASP A 99 -26.23 1.13 0.09
CA ASP A 99 -26.26 0.30 -1.11
C ASP A 99 -24.85 -0.26 -1.32
N HIS A 100 -24.57 -1.41 -0.72
CA HIS A 100 -23.36 -2.20 -0.98
C HIS A 100 -23.35 -2.69 -2.43
N LEU A 101 -22.92 -1.83 -3.36
CA LEU A 101 -22.78 -2.21 -4.76
C LEU A 101 -21.55 -3.12 -4.90
N ASN A 102 -21.78 -4.43 -4.98
CA ASN A 102 -20.79 -5.40 -5.44
C ASN A 102 -20.46 -5.12 -6.91
N ARG A 103 -19.53 -4.21 -7.18
CA ARG A 103 -19.11 -3.86 -8.54
C ARG A 103 -17.87 -4.66 -8.91
N ALA A 104 -18.05 -5.66 -9.77
CA ALA A 104 -16.94 -6.34 -10.42
C ALA A 104 -16.29 -5.38 -11.42
N VAL A 105 -14.99 -5.15 -11.26
CA VAL A 105 -14.14 -4.59 -12.31
C VAL A 105 -13.12 -5.66 -12.67
N SER A 106 -13.13 -6.04 -13.95
CA SER A 106 -12.23 -7.03 -14.56
C SER A 106 -10.94 -6.38 -15.07
#